data_AF-A0A6S6T6J8-F1
#
_entry.id   AF-A0A6S6T6J8-F1
#
_cell.length_a   1.000
_cell.length_b   1.000
_cell.length_c   1.000
_cell.angle_alpha   90.00
_cell.angle_beta   90.00
_cell.angle_gamma   90.00
#
_symmetry.space_group_name_H-M   'P 1'
#
loop_
_entity.id
_entity.type
_entity.pdbx_description
1 polymer ?
#
loop_
_entity_poly.entity_id
_entity_poly.type
_entity_poly.pdbx_seq_one_letter_code
_entity_poly.pdbx_strand_id
1 'polypeptide(L)'
;MSDFAGKFLQWVQVGVVLKNMIPRSPPEFQPPPLENTHPMEGMANEEELKQYRHQAGAFYLGGIHPDHGAQFEAGIKDDRHIFIVAGNAAGKGRSLIVQNAIRWQGGLVCLDPKGELASITAIRRGTEEAAKGTGTSVRQFLGQKIAILDPFNETVGAAKAYQVRYNPLSDIDIHSEDGQGQIKKIAAACIVPEEGKNSFFSESAETILAGTIEAVLLTYPKEKHTLSFVRKTLLHSFDDLLEILQDIPLDSELREFKDTIDGEEKDFIEEKKPRGRIPDDGLAAEAVGMLGDVIGTDEAGAFKTTLSRNLKWL
;
A
#
# COMPACT_ATOMS: atom_id res chain seq x y z
N MET A 1 -8.04 -33.00 50.45
CA MET A 1 -8.41 -34.05 49.47
C MET A 1 -9.47 -33.60 48.45
N SER A 2 -9.99 -32.38 48.50
CA SER A 2 -10.97 -31.86 47.51
C SER A 2 -10.36 -31.17 46.28
N ASP A 3 -9.11 -30.71 46.34
CA ASP A 3 -8.46 -29.96 45.24
C ASP A 3 -7.84 -30.84 44.14
N PHE A 4 -7.67 -32.14 44.40
CA PHE A 4 -7.07 -33.06 43.43
C PHE A 4 -8.10 -33.54 42.39
N ALA A 5 -9.36 -33.70 42.79
CA ALA A 5 -10.44 -34.15 41.91
C ALA A 5 -10.84 -33.09 40.87
N GLY A 6 -10.81 -31.80 41.24
CA GLY A 6 -11.13 -30.70 40.33
C GLY A 6 -10.08 -30.50 39.23
N LYS A 7 -8.80 -30.60 39.56
CA LYS A 7 -7.70 -30.51 38.60
C LYS A 7 -7.66 -31.71 37.65
N PHE A 8 -8.04 -32.89 38.13
CA PHE A 8 -8.11 -34.11 37.30
C PHE A 8 -9.22 -34.03 36.25
N LEU A 9 -10.40 -33.50 36.58
CA LEU A 9 -11.47 -33.30 35.60
C LEU A 9 -11.10 -32.28 34.52
N GLN A 10 -10.41 -31.20 34.89
CA GLN A 10 -9.98 -30.15 33.95
C GLN A 10 -8.93 -30.68 32.95
N TRP A 11 -8.03 -31.56 33.39
CA TRP A 11 -7.04 -32.21 32.52
C TRP A 11 -7.65 -33.22 31.56
N VAL A 12 -8.70 -33.94 31.99
CA VAL A 12 -9.44 -34.86 31.11
C VAL A 12 -10.20 -34.08 30.03
N GLN A 13 -10.79 -32.92 30.37
CA GLN A 13 -11.48 -32.07 29.39
C GLN A 13 -10.52 -31.46 28.35
N VAL A 14 -9.34 -31.00 28.76
CA VAL A 14 -8.30 -30.50 27.84
C VAL A 14 -7.73 -31.62 26.96
N GLY A 15 -7.58 -32.83 27.50
CA GLY A 15 -7.16 -34.01 26.74
C GLY A 15 -8.13 -34.44 25.63
N VAL A 16 -9.43 -34.23 25.83
CA VAL A 16 -10.46 -34.50 24.80
C VAL A 16 -10.45 -33.43 23.70
N VAL A 17 -10.18 -32.16 24.03
CA VAL A 17 -10.06 -31.07 23.03
C VAL A 17 -8.78 -31.24 22.18
N LEU A 18 -7.66 -31.63 22.79
CA LEU A 18 -6.40 -31.87 22.07
C LEU A 18 -6.41 -33.14 21.20
N LYS A 19 -7.20 -34.18 21.55
CA LYS A 19 -7.36 -35.37 20.71
C LYS A 19 -8.00 -35.07 19.35
N ASN A 20 -8.77 -33.98 19.26
CA ASN A 20 -9.36 -33.50 18.00
C ASN A 20 -8.43 -32.56 17.21
N MET A 21 -7.24 -32.25 17.74
CA MET A 21 -6.20 -31.42 17.10
C MET A 21 -4.94 -32.21 16.70
N ILE A 22 -4.98 -33.54 16.80
CA ILE A 22 -3.96 -34.39 16.18
C ILE A 22 -4.08 -34.17 14.66
N PRO A 23 -3.00 -33.80 13.94
CA PRO A 23 -3.04 -33.76 12.49
C PRO A 23 -3.51 -35.13 12.03
N ARG A 24 -4.65 -35.18 11.33
CA ARG A 24 -5.14 -36.43 10.73
C ARG A 24 -3.95 -36.98 9.95
N SER A 25 -3.59 -38.24 10.20
CA SER A 25 -2.63 -38.93 9.33
C SER A 25 -3.07 -38.63 7.90
N PRO A 26 -2.16 -38.13 7.03
CA PRO A 26 -2.54 -37.85 5.66
C PRO A 26 -3.25 -39.09 5.14
N PRO A 27 -4.45 -38.95 4.54
CA PRO A 27 -5.17 -40.11 4.06
C PRO A 27 -4.19 -40.93 3.22
N GLU A 28 -4.07 -42.21 3.56
CA GLU A 28 -3.25 -43.13 2.78
C GLU A 28 -3.65 -42.93 1.33
N PHE A 29 -2.69 -42.55 0.49
CA PHE A 29 -2.96 -42.33 -0.93
C PHE A 29 -3.43 -43.67 -1.50
N GLN A 30 -4.74 -43.81 -1.60
CA GLN A 30 -5.35 -44.90 -2.34
C GLN A 30 -5.23 -44.48 -3.80
N PRO A 31 -4.43 -45.19 -4.62
CA PRO A 31 -4.47 -44.95 -6.05
C PRO A 31 -5.93 -45.12 -6.47
N PRO A 32 -6.52 -44.13 -7.17
CA PRO A 32 -7.91 -44.25 -7.59
C PRO A 32 -8.06 -45.55 -8.37
N PRO A 33 -9.18 -46.27 -8.22
CA PRO A 33 -9.43 -47.46 -9.01
C PRO A 33 -9.22 -47.09 -10.48
N LEU A 34 -8.26 -47.75 -11.13
CA LEU A 34 -7.98 -47.59 -12.57
C LEU A 34 -9.08 -48.27 -13.41
N GLU A 35 -10.32 -48.25 -12.94
CA GLU A 35 -11.46 -48.40 -13.83
C GLU A 35 -11.54 -47.12 -14.64
N ASN A 36 -11.87 -47.22 -15.94
CA ASN A 36 -12.14 -46.06 -16.77
C ASN A 36 -13.39 -45.36 -16.23
N THR A 37 -13.20 -44.56 -15.17
CA THR A 37 -14.19 -43.64 -14.64
C THR A 37 -14.48 -42.62 -15.74
N HIS A 38 -15.75 -42.30 -15.89
CA HIS A 38 -16.14 -41.28 -16.85
C HIS A 38 -15.38 -39.99 -16.48
N PRO A 39 -14.78 -39.24 -17.42
CA PRO A 39 -13.92 -38.08 -17.08
C PRO A 39 -14.63 -36.97 -16.29
N MET A 40 -15.97 -37.00 -16.26
CA MET A 40 -16.83 -36.09 -15.49
C MET A 40 -17.33 -36.67 -14.17
N GLU A 41 -16.94 -37.89 -13.80
CA GLU A 41 -17.35 -38.51 -12.55
C GLU A 41 -16.83 -37.70 -11.34
N GLY A 42 -17.72 -37.33 -10.44
CA GLY A 42 -17.42 -36.46 -9.29
C GLY A 42 -17.38 -34.95 -9.60
N MET A 43 -17.54 -34.56 -10.86
CA MET A 43 -17.71 -33.15 -11.24
C MET A 43 -19.18 -32.72 -11.12
N ALA A 44 -19.41 -31.45 -10.80
CA ALA A 44 -20.76 -30.89 -10.65
C ALA A 44 -21.56 -30.95 -11.96
N ASN A 45 -22.86 -31.23 -11.87
CA ASN A 45 -23.78 -31.23 -13.02
C ASN A 45 -24.35 -29.83 -13.33
N GLU A 46 -25.15 -29.71 -14.40
CA GLU A 46 -25.79 -28.45 -14.79
C GLU A 46 -26.59 -27.81 -13.65
N GLU A 47 -27.45 -28.56 -12.95
CA GLU A 47 -28.31 -28.02 -11.88
C GLU A 47 -27.49 -27.44 -10.73
N GLU A 48 -26.41 -28.13 -10.33
CA GLU A 48 -25.49 -27.64 -9.32
C GLU A 48 -24.74 -26.39 -9.79
N LEU A 49 -24.38 -26.31 -11.07
CA LEU A 49 -23.63 -25.17 -11.63
C LEU A 49 -24.49 -23.94 -11.89
N LYS A 50 -25.82 -24.08 -12.04
CA LYS A 50 -26.73 -22.95 -12.31
C LYS A 50 -26.61 -21.83 -11.28
N GLN A 51 -26.29 -22.16 -10.03
CA GLN A 51 -26.10 -21.17 -8.96
C GLN A 51 -24.93 -20.20 -9.23
N TYR A 52 -23.94 -20.64 -10.02
CA TYR A 52 -22.78 -19.85 -10.41
C TYR A 52 -22.97 -19.11 -11.73
N ARG A 53 -24.19 -19.07 -12.30
CA ARG A 53 -24.44 -18.29 -13.51
C ARG A 53 -24.02 -16.84 -13.28
N HIS A 54 -23.16 -16.32 -14.16
CA HIS A 54 -22.60 -15.00 -14.04
C HIS A 54 -23.71 -13.94 -14.02
N GLN A 55 -23.60 -13.02 -13.07
CA GLN A 55 -24.50 -11.89 -12.88
C GLN A 55 -23.69 -10.60 -12.84
N ALA A 56 -24.34 -9.45 -13.08
CA ALA A 56 -23.68 -8.16 -12.93
C ALA A 56 -23.13 -8.00 -11.49
N GLY A 57 -21.87 -7.59 -11.38
CA GLY A 57 -21.18 -7.45 -10.10
C GLY A 57 -20.64 -8.75 -9.49
N ALA A 58 -20.80 -9.90 -10.16
CA ALA A 58 -20.08 -11.11 -9.81
C ALA A 58 -18.64 -11.07 -10.35
N PHE A 59 -17.71 -11.70 -9.64
CA PHE A 59 -16.37 -11.94 -10.14
C PHE A 59 -16.45 -13.04 -11.21
N TYR A 60 -15.98 -12.75 -12.42
CA TYR A 60 -16.03 -13.67 -13.55
C TYR A 60 -15.03 -14.82 -13.38
N LEU A 61 -15.51 -16.05 -13.56
CA LEU A 61 -14.71 -17.28 -13.38
C LEU A 61 -14.38 -18.00 -14.70
N GLY A 62 -15.10 -17.72 -15.78
CA GLY A 62 -14.91 -18.42 -17.06
C GLY A 62 -16.22 -18.89 -17.67
N GLY A 63 -16.16 -19.54 -18.83
CA GLY A 63 -17.29 -20.29 -19.37
C GLY A 63 -17.32 -21.71 -18.79
N ILE A 64 -18.50 -22.21 -18.47
CA ILE A 64 -18.68 -23.63 -18.13
C ILE A 64 -18.43 -24.49 -19.39
N HIS A 65 -17.67 -25.57 -19.24
CA HIS A 65 -17.39 -26.49 -20.34
C HIS A 65 -18.65 -27.28 -20.74
N PRO A 66 -18.93 -27.49 -22.04
CA PRO A 66 -20.12 -28.20 -22.50
C PRO A 66 -20.29 -29.62 -21.94
N ASP A 67 -19.21 -30.28 -21.50
CA ASP A 67 -19.26 -31.62 -20.90
C ASP A 67 -20.07 -31.66 -19.59
N HIS A 68 -20.33 -30.51 -18.97
CA HIS A 68 -21.25 -30.41 -17.83
C HIS A 68 -22.74 -30.38 -18.25
N GLY A 69 -23.04 -30.48 -19.55
CA GLY A 69 -24.39 -30.30 -20.10
C GLY A 69 -24.87 -28.84 -20.09
N ALA A 70 -23.98 -27.90 -19.75
CA ALA A 70 -24.31 -26.49 -19.53
C ALA A 70 -23.48 -25.57 -20.43
N GLN A 71 -24.08 -24.47 -20.89
CA GLN A 71 -23.38 -23.45 -21.67
C GLN A 71 -23.73 -22.04 -21.17
N PHE A 72 -22.95 -21.55 -20.20
CA PHE A 72 -23.05 -20.18 -19.71
C PHE A 72 -21.72 -19.71 -19.08
N GLU A 73 -21.57 -18.40 -18.92
CA GLU A 73 -20.48 -17.81 -18.15
C GLU A 73 -20.75 -17.97 -16.65
N ALA A 74 -19.74 -18.38 -15.90
CA ALA A 74 -19.77 -18.51 -14.46
C ALA A 74 -19.23 -17.26 -13.76
N GLY A 75 -19.80 -16.94 -12.61
CA GLY A 75 -19.30 -15.91 -11.71
C GLY A 75 -19.67 -16.19 -10.27
N ILE A 76 -18.92 -15.58 -9.36
CA ILE A 76 -19.13 -15.70 -7.92
C ILE A 76 -19.36 -14.32 -7.31
N LYS A 77 -20.37 -14.20 -6.45
CA LYS A 77 -20.65 -12.99 -5.69
C LYS A 77 -20.39 -13.28 -4.22
N ASP A 78 -19.22 -12.87 -3.77
CA ASP A 78 -18.69 -13.14 -2.45
C ASP A 78 -17.78 -11.96 -2.06
N ASP A 79 -17.71 -11.65 -0.78
CA ASP A 79 -16.86 -10.59 -0.23
C ASP A 79 -15.51 -11.11 0.28
N ARG A 80 -15.31 -12.42 0.29
CA ARG A 80 -14.04 -13.07 0.65
C ARG A 80 -12.99 -12.90 -0.45
N HIS A 81 -11.73 -13.02 -0.03
CA HIS A 81 -10.59 -12.92 -0.94
C HIS A 81 -10.49 -14.11 -1.89
N ILE A 82 -10.05 -13.82 -3.12
CA ILE A 82 -9.82 -14.83 -4.15
C ILE A 82 -8.32 -15.03 -4.33
N PHE A 83 -7.88 -16.28 -4.26
CA PHE A 83 -6.52 -16.68 -4.57
C PHE A 83 -6.49 -17.49 -5.87
N ILE A 84 -5.69 -17.03 -6.84
CA ILE A 84 -5.61 -17.64 -8.17
C ILE A 84 -4.25 -18.30 -8.34
N VAL A 85 -4.26 -19.61 -8.54
CA VAL A 85 -3.05 -20.39 -8.88
C VAL A 85 -3.07 -20.69 -10.36
N ALA A 86 -2.04 -20.27 -11.07
CA ALA A 86 -1.88 -20.54 -12.50
C ALA A 86 -0.41 -20.60 -12.88
N GLY A 87 -0.04 -21.57 -13.70
CA GLY A 87 1.29 -21.67 -14.27
C GLY A 87 1.65 -20.48 -15.15
N ASN A 88 2.95 -20.36 -15.47
CA ASN A 88 3.40 -19.39 -16.47
C ASN A 88 2.74 -19.67 -17.82
N ALA A 89 2.31 -18.61 -18.51
CA ALA A 89 1.59 -18.67 -19.78
C ALA A 89 0.27 -19.47 -19.78
N ALA A 90 -0.28 -19.85 -18.62
CA ALA A 90 -1.57 -20.57 -18.52
C ALA A 90 -2.81 -19.69 -18.84
N GLY A 91 -2.60 -18.45 -19.31
CA GLY A 91 -3.69 -17.55 -19.70
C GLY A 91 -4.33 -16.74 -18.56
N LYS A 92 -3.77 -16.74 -17.34
CA LYS A 92 -4.34 -15.98 -16.20
C LYS A 92 -4.66 -14.51 -16.51
N GLY A 93 -3.78 -13.85 -17.28
CA GLY A 93 -3.95 -12.47 -17.72
C GLY A 93 -5.17 -12.31 -18.62
N ARG A 94 -5.22 -13.07 -19.72
CA ARG A 94 -6.27 -12.99 -20.73
C ARG A 94 -7.63 -13.46 -20.24
N SER A 95 -7.66 -14.59 -19.54
CA SER A 95 -8.90 -15.31 -19.23
C SER A 95 -9.57 -14.85 -17.94
N LEU A 96 -8.81 -14.25 -17.02
CA LEU A 96 -9.34 -13.89 -15.69
C LEU A 96 -9.08 -12.42 -15.33
N ILE A 97 -7.82 -11.97 -15.34
CA ILE A 97 -7.45 -10.63 -14.87
C ILE A 97 -8.04 -9.55 -15.77
N VAL A 98 -7.78 -9.59 -17.08
CA VAL A 98 -8.32 -8.62 -18.05
C VAL A 98 -9.84 -8.67 -18.09
N GLN A 99 -10.43 -9.88 -18.08
CA GLN A 99 -11.88 -10.03 -18.10
C GLN A 99 -12.54 -9.37 -16.90
N ASN A 100 -12.03 -9.61 -15.69
CA ASN A 100 -12.56 -8.95 -14.50
C ASN A 100 -12.28 -7.44 -14.53
N ALA A 101 -11.10 -6.99 -14.93
CA ALA A 101 -10.79 -5.56 -15.02
C ALA A 101 -11.71 -4.80 -16.00
N ILE A 102 -12.18 -5.39 -17.10
CA ILE A 102 -13.10 -4.69 -18.03
C ILE A 102 -14.59 -4.87 -17.72
N ARG A 103 -14.95 -5.86 -16.88
CA ARG A 103 -16.34 -6.20 -16.52
C ARG A 103 -16.73 -5.68 -15.13
N TRP A 104 -15.78 -5.59 -14.20
CA TRP A 104 -16.01 -5.24 -12.80
C TRP A 104 -16.46 -3.78 -12.66
N GLN A 105 -17.67 -3.61 -12.12
CA GLN A 105 -18.32 -2.30 -11.96
C GLN A 105 -17.80 -1.53 -10.74
N GLY A 106 -17.18 -2.22 -9.78
CA GLY A 106 -16.60 -1.59 -8.59
C GLY A 106 -15.26 -0.90 -8.87
N GLY A 107 -14.75 -0.24 -7.83
CA GLY A 107 -13.39 0.29 -7.80
C GLY A 107 -12.35 -0.82 -8.00
N LEU A 108 -11.23 -0.48 -8.64
CA LEU A 108 -10.12 -1.38 -8.88
C LEU A 108 -8.83 -0.64 -8.54
N VAL A 109 -8.10 -1.17 -7.57
CA VAL A 109 -6.70 -0.82 -7.31
C VAL A 109 -5.87 -1.97 -7.83
N CYS A 110 -4.88 -1.69 -8.67
CA CYS A 110 -4.05 -2.71 -9.28
C CYS A 110 -2.57 -2.36 -9.16
N LEU A 111 -1.77 -3.35 -8.77
CA LEU A 111 -0.32 -3.31 -8.88
C LEU A 111 0.05 -3.97 -10.22
N ASP A 112 0.48 -3.16 -11.17
CA ASP A 112 0.81 -3.59 -12.54
C ASP A 112 2.23 -3.16 -12.90
N PRO A 113 3.27 -3.88 -12.42
CA PRO A 113 4.67 -3.50 -12.63
C PRO A 113 5.08 -3.43 -14.11
N LYS A 114 4.30 -4.02 -15.02
CA LYS A 114 4.56 -4.02 -16.46
C LYS A 114 3.67 -3.06 -17.24
N GLY A 115 2.73 -2.38 -16.58
CA GLY A 115 1.75 -1.50 -17.22
C GLY A 115 0.82 -2.18 -18.24
N GLU A 116 0.84 -3.51 -18.37
CA GLU A 116 0.09 -4.26 -19.40
C GLU A 116 -1.42 -4.16 -19.15
N LEU A 117 -1.84 -4.34 -17.90
CA LEU A 117 -3.26 -4.29 -17.54
C LEU A 117 -3.80 -2.86 -17.71
N ALA A 118 -3.06 -1.86 -17.26
CA ALA A 118 -3.41 -0.46 -17.43
C ALA A 118 -3.55 -0.12 -18.93
N SER A 119 -2.56 -0.51 -19.74
CA SER A 119 -2.54 -0.26 -21.18
C SER A 119 -3.73 -0.89 -21.91
N ILE A 120 -4.15 -2.08 -21.50
CA ILE A 120 -5.27 -2.81 -22.13
C ILE A 120 -6.63 -2.30 -21.64
N THR A 121 -6.77 -1.98 -20.36
CA THR A 121 -8.10 -1.87 -19.72
C THR A 121 -8.51 -0.45 -19.35
N ALA A 122 -7.57 0.48 -19.18
CA ALA A 122 -7.86 1.83 -18.68
C ALA A 122 -8.91 2.56 -19.52
N ILE A 123 -8.81 2.50 -20.85
CA ILE A 123 -9.77 3.14 -21.75
C ILE A 123 -11.18 2.58 -21.58
N ARG A 124 -11.34 1.26 -21.49
CA ARG A 124 -12.65 0.62 -21.29
C ARG A 124 -13.25 1.02 -19.95
N ARG A 125 -12.42 1.13 -18.91
CA ARG A 125 -12.88 1.52 -17.57
C ARG A 125 -13.21 3.01 -17.47
N GLY A 126 -12.49 3.87 -18.18
CA GLY A 126 -12.66 5.32 -18.13
C GLY A 126 -13.90 5.85 -18.85
N THR A 127 -13.85 7.11 -19.27
CA THR A 127 -14.96 7.82 -19.92
C THR A 127 -14.75 7.96 -21.42
N GLU A 128 -15.84 8.25 -22.15
CA GLU A 128 -15.76 8.54 -23.58
C GLU A 128 -14.94 9.81 -23.85
N GLU A 129 -15.09 10.83 -23.01
CA GLU A 129 -14.38 12.11 -23.12
C GLU A 129 -12.87 11.92 -23.07
N ALA A 130 -12.38 11.15 -22.11
CA ALA A 130 -10.96 10.86 -21.97
C ALA A 130 -10.42 9.96 -23.10
N ALA A 131 -11.29 9.23 -23.80
CA ALA A 131 -10.91 8.42 -24.96
C ALA A 131 -10.82 9.22 -26.27
N LYS A 132 -11.48 10.39 -26.38
CA LYS A 132 -11.46 11.22 -27.59
C LYS A 132 -10.03 11.68 -27.91
N GLY A 133 -9.65 11.59 -29.18
CA GLY A 133 -8.31 12.00 -29.64
C GLY A 133 -7.17 11.03 -29.30
N THR A 134 -7.41 9.96 -28.53
CA THR A 134 -6.37 8.99 -28.15
C THR A 134 -6.03 7.96 -29.22
N GLY A 135 -6.84 7.86 -30.28
CA GLY A 135 -6.69 6.84 -31.34
C GLY A 135 -7.22 5.45 -30.97
N THR A 136 -7.87 5.28 -29.82
CA THR A 136 -8.43 3.99 -29.39
C THR A 136 -9.61 3.50 -30.24
N SER A 137 -9.74 2.18 -30.38
CA SER A 137 -10.89 1.50 -31.00
C SER A 137 -12.00 1.15 -30.00
N VAL A 138 -11.81 1.39 -28.71
CA VAL A 138 -12.82 1.13 -27.67
C VAL A 138 -14.04 2.03 -27.86
N ARG A 139 -15.24 1.46 -27.78
CA ARG A 139 -16.53 2.16 -27.97
C ARG A 139 -17.51 1.99 -26.82
N GLN A 140 -17.14 1.21 -25.82
CA GLN A 140 -17.94 1.01 -24.62
C GLN A 140 -17.10 1.45 -23.42
N PHE A 141 -17.71 2.18 -22.49
CA PHE A 141 -17.03 2.79 -21.35
C PHE A 141 -17.76 2.42 -20.06
N LEU A 142 -17.03 2.25 -18.95
CA LEU A 142 -17.63 2.09 -17.61
C LEU A 142 -17.86 3.45 -16.94
N GLY A 143 -17.25 4.53 -17.44
CA GLY A 143 -17.45 5.88 -16.94
C GLY A 143 -16.73 6.17 -15.62
N GLN A 144 -15.71 5.38 -15.27
CA GLN A 144 -15.03 5.51 -13.99
C GLN A 144 -13.89 6.54 -14.05
N LYS A 145 -13.55 7.12 -12.90
CA LYS A 145 -12.35 7.94 -12.77
C LYS A 145 -11.12 7.03 -12.76
N ILE A 146 -10.21 7.25 -13.70
CA ILE A 146 -8.97 6.47 -13.82
C ILE A 146 -7.78 7.36 -13.49
N ALA A 147 -6.85 6.81 -12.72
CA ALA A 147 -5.57 7.41 -12.39
C ALA A 147 -4.50 6.33 -12.54
N ILE A 148 -3.49 6.59 -13.36
CA ILE A 148 -2.34 5.70 -13.56
C ILE A 148 -1.10 6.37 -12.95
N LEU A 149 -0.57 5.76 -11.89
CA LEU A 149 0.70 6.13 -11.27
C LEU A 149 1.82 5.32 -11.93
N ASP A 150 2.52 5.93 -12.87
CA ASP A 150 3.51 5.25 -13.71
C ASP A 150 4.84 6.03 -13.74
N PRO A 151 5.64 5.95 -12.66
CA PRO A 151 6.88 6.70 -12.54
C PRO A 151 7.96 6.27 -13.55
N PHE A 152 7.84 5.07 -14.13
CA PHE A 152 8.79 4.50 -15.09
C PHE A 152 8.30 4.57 -16.54
N ASN A 153 7.08 5.08 -16.78
CA ASN A 153 6.48 5.25 -18.09
C ASN A 153 6.34 3.93 -18.88
N GLU A 154 5.94 2.86 -18.18
CA GLU A 154 5.69 1.51 -18.73
C GLU A 154 4.35 1.43 -19.50
N THR A 155 3.39 2.28 -19.16
CA THR A 155 2.07 2.31 -19.80
C THR A 155 2.20 2.75 -21.25
N VAL A 156 1.49 2.09 -22.17
CA VAL A 156 1.55 2.38 -23.61
C VAL A 156 0.18 2.71 -24.21
N GLY A 157 0.22 3.30 -25.41
CA GLY A 157 -0.97 3.59 -26.20
C GLY A 157 -1.90 4.62 -25.57
N ALA A 158 -3.20 4.48 -25.84
CA ALA A 158 -4.23 5.42 -25.43
C ALA A 158 -4.35 5.58 -23.90
N ALA A 159 -3.95 4.57 -23.12
CA ALA A 159 -3.99 4.61 -21.67
C ALA A 159 -3.13 5.73 -21.07
N LYS A 160 -2.13 6.25 -21.80
CA LYS A 160 -1.33 7.42 -21.37
C LYS A 160 -2.17 8.66 -21.06
N ALA A 161 -3.38 8.76 -21.63
CA ALA A 161 -4.33 9.83 -21.30
C ALA A 161 -4.73 9.87 -19.81
N TYR A 162 -4.53 8.78 -19.07
CA TYR A 162 -4.85 8.68 -17.64
C TYR A 162 -3.61 8.72 -16.72
N GLN A 163 -2.41 8.98 -17.25
CA GLN A 163 -1.23 9.14 -16.42
C GLN A 163 -1.36 10.39 -15.54
N VAL A 164 -1.11 10.22 -14.25
CA VAL A 164 -1.14 11.30 -13.25
C VAL A 164 0.11 11.26 -12.40
N ARG A 165 0.35 12.36 -11.68
CA ARG A 165 1.37 12.45 -10.63
C ARG A 165 0.66 12.53 -9.29
N TYR A 166 1.28 11.94 -8.27
CA TYR A 166 0.77 11.96 -6.92
C TYR A 166 1.89 12.32 -5.95
N ASN A 167 1.58 13.20 -5.01
CA ASN A 167 2.47 13.60 -3.95
C ASN A 167 1.76 13.29 -2.62
N PRO A 168 2.15 12.25 -1.88
CA PRO A 168 1.42 11.87 -0.68
C PRO A 168 1.51 12.92 0.43
N LEU A 169 2.50 13.82 0.39
CA LEU A 169 2.61 14.92 1.35
C LEU A 169 1.57 16.03 1.11
N SER A 170 0.93 16.10 -0.07
CA SER A 170 -0.09 17.12 -0.33
C SER A 170 -1.40 16.89 0.41
N ASP A 171 -1.61 15.66 0.89
CA ASP A 171 -2.84 15.23 1.54
C ASP A 171 -2.76 15.37 3.07
N ILE A 172 -1.57 15.67 3.60
CA ILE A 172 -1.35 15.85 5.02
C ILE A 172 -1.67 17.29 5.41
N ASP A 173 -2.69 17.45 6.23
CA ASP A 173 -2.82 18.63 7.08
C ASP A 173 -2.08 18.38 8.39
N ILE A 174 -0.91 19.00 8.53
CA ILE A 174 -0.04 18.83 9.70
C ILE A 174 -0.70 19.29 11.00
N HIS A 175 -1.65 20.22 10.93
CA HIS A 175 -2.35 20.75 12.10
C HIS A 175 -3.62 19.97 12.46
N SER A 176 -3.92 18.90 11.70
CA SER A 176 -5.03 18.00 12.02
C SER A 176 -4.66 17.00 13.12
N GLU A 177 -5.68 16.45 13.81
CA GLU A 177 -5.49 15.46 14.88
C GLU A 177 -4.73 14.20 14.43
N ASP A 178 -4.80 13.81 13.15
CA ASP A 178 -4.07 12.66 12.57
C ASP A 178 -2.89 13.08 11.68
N GLY A 179 -2.43 14.34 11.74
CA GLY A 179 -1.33 14.82 10.88
C GLY A 179 -0.05 14.01 11.07
N GLN A 180 0.40 13.86 12.32
CA GLN A 180 1.56 13.03 12.67
C GLN A 180 1.34 11.55 12.36
N GLY A 181 0.13 11.04 12.57
CA GLY A 181 -0.21 9.65 12.26
C GLY A 181 -0.09 9.34 10.76
N GLN A 182 -0.48 10.27 9.90
CA GLN A 182 -0.29 10.16 8.45
C GLN A 182 1.19 10.20 8.05
N ILE A 183 2.00 11.06 8.69
CA ILE A 183 3.44 11.12 8.46
C ILE A 183 4.11 9.79 8.81
N LYS A 184 3.79 9.21 9.98
CA LYS A 184 4.31 7.89 10.40
C LYS A 184 3.96 6.81 9.37
N LYS A 185 2.72 6.77 8.87
CA LYS A 185 2.29 5.81 7.82
C LYS A 185 3.11 5.95 6.53
N ILE A 186 3.42 7.18 6.10
CA ILE A 186 4.26 7.41 4.91
C ILE A 186 5.69 6.97 5.16
N ALA A 187 6.25 7.31 6.33
CA ALA A 187 7.62 6.92 6.69
C ALA A 187 7.78 5.40 6.71
N ALA A 188 6.87 4.70 7.39
CA ALA A 188 6.83 3.24 7.45
C ALA A 188 6.68 2.60 6.06
N ALA A 189 5.92 3.22 5.15
CA ALA A 189 5.79 2.72 3.78
C ALA A 189 7.06 2.91 2.93
N CYS A 190 7.96 3.83 3.31
CA CYS A 190 9.21 4.08 2.61
C CYS A 190 10.37 3.21 3.11
N ILE A 191 10.32 2.72 4.36
CA ILE A 191 11.39 1.94 4.97
C ILE A 191 11.02 0.47 4.98
N VAL A 192 11.88 -0.38 4.41
CA VAL A 192 11.71 -1.84 4.51
C VAL A 192 12.22 -2.28 5.89
N PRO A 193 11.38 -2.92 6.73
CA PRO A 193 11.82 -3.42 8.03
C PRO A 193 12.89 -4.49 7.88
N GLU A 194 13.93 -4.44 8.71
CA GLU A 194 14.94 -5.49 8.83
C GLU A 194 14.71 -6.30 10.12
N GLU A 195 15.05 -7.60 10.10
CA GLU A 195 14.93 -8.46 11.28
C GLU A 195 16.26 -8.58 12.05
N GLY A 196 16.16 -8.86 13.36
CA GLY A 196 17.32 -9.13 14.21
C GLY A 196 18.13 -7.87 14.55
N LYS A 197 19.46 -7.98 14.58
CA LYS A 197 20.34 -6.86 15.00
C LYS A 197 20.23 -5.61 14.13
N ASN A 198 19.68 -5.74 12.92
CA ASN A 198 19.55 -4.62 12.00
C ASN A 198 18.18 -3.90 12.12
N SER A 199 17.22 -4.44 12.89
CA SER A 199 15.89 -3.83 13.03
C SER A 199 15.96 -2.41 13.60
N PHE A 200 16.89 -2.18 14.54
CA PHE A 200 17.18 -0.87 15.11
C PHE A 200 17.52 0.18 14.05
N PHE A 201 18.27 -0.19 13.00
CA PHE A 201 18.60 0.74 11.91
C PHE A 201 17.38 1.09 11.07
N SER A 202 16.49 0.12 10.79
CA SER A 202 15.24 0.40 10.07
C SER A 202 14.27 1.24 10.91
N GLU A 203 14.10 0.94 12.19
CA GLU A 203 13.23 1.70 13.11
C GLU A 203 13.70 3.14 13.25
N SER A 204 15.00 3.34 13.46
CA SER A 204 15.58 4.68 13.57
C SER A 204 15.49 5.47 12.25
N ALA A 205 15.67 4.80 11.11
CA ALA A 205 15.52 5.44 9.81
C ALA A 205 14.08 5.90 9.57
N GLU A 206 13.09 5.13 10.04
CA GLU A 206 11.68 5.53 10.01
C GLU A 206 11.45 6.77 10.88
N THR A 207 11.94 6.79 12.13
CA THR A 207 11.84 7.95 13.03
C THR A 207 12.45 9.21 12.42
N ILE A 208 13.68 9.11 11.91
CA ILE A 208 14.38 10.24 11.28
C ILE A 208 13.62 10.75 10.05
N LEU A 209 13.11 9.84 9.20
CA LEU A 209 12.31 10.21 8.04
C LEU A 209 11.01 10.90 8.44
N ALA A 210 10.29 10.36 9.43
CA ALA A 210 9.05 10.93 9.94
C ALA A 210 9.26 12.36 10.49
N GLY A 211 10.26 12.56 11.35
CA GLY A 211 10.58 13.89 11.87
C GLY A 211 11.04 14.87 10.79
N THR A 212 11.74 14.39 9.76
CA THR A 212 12.13 15.26 8.63
C THR A 212 10.94 15.65 7.76
N ILE A 213 9.97 14.75 7.54
CA ILE A 213 8.72 15.09 6.85
C ILE A 213 7.98 16.16 7.65
N GLU A 214 7.80 15.97 8.95
CA GLU A 214 7.14 16.95 9.83
C GLU A 214 7.82 18.31 9.76
N ALA A 215 9.15 18.35 9.90
CA ALA A 215 9.93 19.58 9.80
C ALA A 215 9.73 20.28 8.46
N VAL A 216 9.73 19.54 7.35
CA VAL A 216 9.49 20.11 6.02
C VAL A 216 8.09 20.72 5.92
N LEU A 217 7.07 20.04 6.45
CA LEU A 217 5.69 20.53 6.41
C LEU A 217 5.49 21.79 7.26
N LEU A 218 6.19 21.92 8.39
CA LEU A 218 6.09 23.06 9.30
C LEU A 218 6.91 24.28 8.85
N THR A 219 8.10 24.07 8.27
CA THR A 219 9.08 25.15 8.09
C THR A 219 9.25 25.63 6.64
N TYR A 220 8.90 24.80 5.66
CA TYR A 220 9.06 25.14 4.24
C TYR A 220 7.72 25.47 3.58
N PRO A 221 7.72 26.27 2.51
CA PRO A 221 6.50 26.59 1.77
C PRO A 221 5.95 25.35 1.04
N LYS A 222 4.65 25.37 0.71
CA LYS A 222 3.90 24.21 0.21
C LYS A 222 4.49 23.56 -1.05
N GLU A 223 5.18 24.33 -1.90
CA GLU A 223 5.84 23.82 -3.11
C GLU A 223 7.02 22.89 -2.81
N LYS A 224 7.55 22.94 -1.58
CA LYS A 224 8.65 22.09 -1.09
C LYS A 224 8.15 20.86 -0.34
N HIS A 225 6.85 20.73 -0.09
CA HIS A 225 6.25 19.59 0.59
C HIS A 225 6.23 18.37 -0.34
N THR A 226 7.41 17.85 -0.69
CA THR A 226 7.58 16.71 -1.61
C THR A 226 8.59 15.73 -1.04
N LEU A 227 8.37 14.44 -1.29
CA LEU A 227 9.32 13.40 -0.85
C LEU A 227 10.72 13.57 -1.46
N SER A 228 10.82 14.09 -2.68
CA SER A 228 12.12 14.40 -3.30
C SER A 228 12.86 15.53 -2.57
N PHE A 229 12.14 16.53 -2.06
CA PHE A 229 12.75 17.58 -1.22
C PHE A 229 13.16 17.03 0.15
N VAL A 230 12.31 16.26 0.81
CA VAL A 230 12.63 15.56 2.07
C VAL A 230 13.89 14.73 1.93
N ARG A 231 13.99 13.91 0.86
CA ARG A 231 15.19 13.12 0.56
C ARG A 231 16.43 14.00 0.38
N LYS A 232 16.30 15.13 -0.33
CA LYS A 232 17.42 16.06 -0.52
C LYS A 232 17.90 16.63 0.83
N THR A 233 16.98 16.98 1.73
CA THR A 233 17.29 17.45 3.08
C THR A 233 18.01 16.38 3.90
N LEU A 234 17.50 15.14 3.88
CA LEU A 234 18.11 14.00 4.59
C LEU A 234 19.53 13.66 4.13
N LEU A 235 19.81 13.77 2.83
CA LEU A 235 21.07 13.28 2.25
C LEU A 235 22.21 14.32 2.22
N HIS A 236 21.97 15.57 2.61
CA HIS A 236 22.97 16.64 2.61
C HIS A 236 24.04 16.39 3.69
N SER A 237 23.75 16.74 4.94
CA SER A 237 24.55 16.43 6.14
C SER A 237 23.61 16.17 7.33
N PHE A 238 23.99 15.28 8.25
CA PHE A 238 23.23 15.10 9.48
C PHE A 238 23.37 16.29 10.43
N ASP A 239 24.48 17.05 10.37
CA ASP A 239 24.63 18.30 11.12
C ASP A 239 23.65 19.36 10.62
N ASP A 240 23.56 19.55 9.29
CA ASP A 240 22.59 20.47 8.67
C ASP A 240 21.15 20.04 8.95
N LEU A 241 20.88 18.72 8.95
CA LEU A 241 19.57 18.18 9.29
C LEU A 241 19.23 18.46 10.75
N LEU A 242 20.18 18.26 11.67
CA LEU A 242 20.00 18.54 13.08
C LEU A 242 19.69 20.04 13.29
N GLU A 243 20.40 20.94 12.63
CA GLU A 243 20.14 22.39 12.67
C GLU A 243 18.73 22.71 12.16
N ILE A 244 18.32 22.15 11.02
CA ILE A 244 16.97 22.33 10.46
C ILE A 244 15.88 21.83 11.41
N LEU A 245 16.09 20.66 12.03
CA LEU A 245 15.12 20.08 12.95
C LEU A 245 15.05 20.84 14.28
N GLN A 246 16.16 21.44 14.72
CA GLN A 246 16.23 22.26 15.93
C GLN A 246 15.60 23.66 15.75
N ASP A 247 15.55 24.16 14.52
CA ASP A 247 15.02 25.48 14.15
C ASP A 247 13.48 25.52 13.98
N ILE A 248 12.75 24.46 14.32
CA ILE A 248 11.28 24.40 14.18
C ILE A 248 10.63 25.20 15.32
N PRO A 249 9.85 26.26 15.03
CA PRO A 249 9.20 27.07 16.06
C PRO A 249 8.10 26.32 16.81
N LEU A 250 7.83 26.73 18.05
CA LEU A 250 6.73 26.19 18.85
C LEU A 250 5.36 26.54 18.23
N ASP A 251 4.36 25.67 18.43
CA ASP A 251 2.97 25.92 18.03
C ASP A 251 2.40 27.23 18.59
N SER A 252 2.87 27.65 19.76
CA SER A 252 2.51 28.95 20.37
C SER A 252 3.08 30.15 19.61
N GLU A 253 4.29 30.02 19.06
CA GLU A 253 4.98 31.08 18.30
C GLU A 253 4.46 31.20 16.86
N LEU A 254 4.04 30.07 16.25
CA LEU A 254 3.43 30.06 14.91
C LEU A 254 2.07 30.77 14.85
N ARG A 255 1.33 30.80 15.97
CA ARG A 255 0.04 31.53 16.08
C ARG A 255 0.25 33.04 16.21
N GLU A 256 1.17 33.48 17.06
CA GLU A 256 1.50 34.91 17.20
C GLU A 256 2.11 35.51 15.93
N PHE A 257 2.90 34.71 15.18
CA PHE A 257 3.50 35.16 13.92
C PHE A 257 2.47 35.38 12.81
N LYS A 258 1.40 34.58 12.77
CA LYS A 258 0.29 34.75 11.81
C LYS A 258 -0.55 35.99 12.11
N ASP A 259 -0.81 36.29 13.39
CA ASP A 259 -1.57 37.48 13.80
C ASP A 259 -0.81 38.79 13.53
N THR A 260 0.52 38.72 13.35
CA THR A 260 1.37 39.89 13.06
C THR A 260 1.45 40.22 11.56
N ILE A 261 1.15 39.27 10.66
CA ILE A 261 1.30 39.42 9.20
C ILE A 261 0.08 40.09 8.53
N ASP A 262 -1.03 40.27 9.24
CA ASP A 262 -2.20 41.02 8.73
C ASP A 262 -2.03 42.56 8.78
N GLY A 263 -0.86 43.06 9.20
CA GLY A 263 -0.54 44.49 9.24
C GLY A 263 0.77 44.84 8.54
N GLU A 264 0.65 45.24 7.26
CA GLU A 264 1.57 46.04 6.43
C GLU A 264 3.09 45.73 6.32
N GLU A 265 3.54 45.87 5.07
CA GLU A 265 4.91 46.01 4.54
C GLU A 265 5.84 44.78 4.38
N LYS A 266 5.89 44.35 3.11
CA LYS A 266 6.98 43.63 2.46
C LYS A 266 8.21 44.54 2.38
N ASP A 267 9.24 44.29 3.16
CA ASP A 267 10.65 44.55 2.82
C ASP A 267 11.54 44.17 4.01
N PHE A 268 11.69 42.88 4.33
CA PHE A 268 12.78 42.37 5.19
C PHE A 268 12.91 40.86 4.99
N ILE A 269 13.37 40.43 3.81
CA ILE A 269 13.82 39.05 3.57
C ILE A 269 15.34 39.07 3.54
N GLU A 270 15.95 39.26 4.72
CA GLU A 270 17.34 38.92 5.06
C GLU A 270 17.65 39.55 6.42
N GLU A 271 17.25 38.87 7.51
CA GLU A 271 17.94 38.81 8.80
C GLU A 271 16.96 38.33 9.89
N LYS A 272 17.41 37.31 10.63
CA LYS A 272 16.74 36.69 11.81
C LYS A 272 15.49 35.88 11.51
N LYS A 273 15.70 34.61 11.11
CA LYS A 273 14.75 33.55 11.46
C LYS A 273 14.63 33.48 12.99
N PRO A 274 13.41 33.45 13.58
CA PRO A 274 13.24 33.22 15.00
C PRO A 274 13.81 31.84 15.35
N ARG A 275 14.76 31.81 16.29
CA ARG A 275 15.34 30.58 16.87
C ARG A 275 14.33 30.00 17.86
N GLY A 276 13.31 29.35 17.34
CA GLY A 276 12.30 28.65 18.12
C GLY A 276 12.76 27.22 18.42
N ARG A 277 12.51 26.76 19.65
CA ARG A 277 12.86 25.42 20.14
C ARG A 277 11.77 24.44 19.71
N ILE A 278 12.16 23.21 19.39
CA ILE A 278 11.26 22.11 18.98
C ILE A 278 10.08 21.95 19.96
N PRO A 279 8.83 21.74 19.49
CA PRO A 279 7.76 21.25 20.35
C PRO A 279 8.19 19.96 21.05
N ASP A 280 8.08 19.92 22.39
CA ASP A 280 8.64 18.84 23.23
C ASP A 280 8.03 17.44 22.95
N ASP A 281 6.98 17.33 22.11
CA ASP A 281 6.23 16.11 21.81
C ASP A 281 6.05 15.79 20.30
N GLY A 282 6.77 16.48 19.41
CA GLY A 282 6.68 16.28 17.94
C GLY A 282 7.60 15.20 17.36
N LEU A 283 7.30 14.72 16.15
CA LEU A 283 8.14 13.75 15.41
C LEU A 283 9.55 14.30 15.13
N ALA A 284 9.68 15.59 14.90
CA ALA A 284 10.95 16.25 14.71
C ALA A 284 11.81 16.23 15.98
N ALA A 285 11.19 16.31 17.17
CA ALA A 285 11.89 16.17 18.45
C ALA A 285 12.42 14.74 18.63
N GLU A 286 11.60 13.74 18.32
CA GLU A 286 12.00 12.33 18.31
C GLU A 286 13.19 12.10 17.37
N ALA A 287 13.14 12.67 16.15
CA ALA A 287 14.22 12.58 15.17
C ALA A 287 15.51 13.28 15.65
N VAL A 288 15.42 14.41 16.36
CA VAL A 288 16.60 15.08 16.95
C VAL A 288 17.22 14.26 18.06
N GLY A 289 16.42 13.65 18.94
CA GLY A 289 16.94 12.71 19.95
C GLY A 289 17.69 11.55 19.29
N MET A 290 17.06 10.93 18.28
CA MET A 290 17.66 9.83 17.53
C MET A 290 18.96 10.23 16.82
N LEU A 291 19.01 11.41 16.21
CA LEU A 291 20.23 11.92 15.56
C LEU A 291 21.31 12.27 16.58
N GLY A 292 20.95 12.85 17.74
CA GLY A 292 21.88 13.17 18.81
C GLY A 292 22.60 11.94 19.37
N ASP A 293 21.89 10.81 19.47
CA ASP A 293 22.46 9.53 19.91
C ASP A 293 23.41 8.91 18.87
N VAL A 294 23.25 9.29 17.60
CA VAL A 294 23.97 8.69 16.46
C VAL A 294 25.14 9.54 15.98
N ILE A 295 24.99 10.87 15.96
CA ILE A 295 26.02 11.80 15.47
C ILE A 295 27.29 11.68 16.32
N GLY A 296 28.43 11.46 15.66
CA GLY A 296 29.72 11.27 16.32
C GLY A 296 30.03 9.84 16.77
N THR A 297 29.11 8.89 16.54
CA THR A 297 29.36 7.45 16.73
C THR A 297 29.86 6.78 15.45
N ASP A 298 30.47 5.60 15.58
CA ASP A 298 30.84 4.74 14.44
C ASP A 298 29.60 4.25 13.65
N GLU A 299 28.40 4.40 14.21
CA GLU A 299 27.15 3.92 13.63
C GLU A 299 26.49 4.92 12.67
N ALA A 300 26.86 6.22 12.71
CA ALA A 300 26.29 7.25 11.85
C ALA A 300 26.34 6.92 10.34
N GLY A 301 27.42 6.28 9.90
CA GLY A 301 27.55 5.80 8.52
C GLY A 301 26.54 4.71 8.15
N ALA A 302 26.19 3.84 9.11
CA ALA A 302 25.21 2.77 8.91
C ALA A 302 23.79 3.34 8.72
N PHE A 303 23.38 4.31 9.54
CA PHE A 303 22.07 4.98 9.39
C PHE A 303 21.94 5.72 8.07
N LYS A 304 22.96 6.49 7.67
CA LYS A 304 22.97 7.19 6.37
C LYS A 304 22.86 6.20 5.21
N THR A 305 23.51 5.05 5.32
CA THR A 305 23.42 3.97 4.32
C THR A 305 22.02 3.36 4.27
N THR A 306 21.40 3.08 5.41
CA THR A 306 20.04 2.53 5.51
C THR A 306 19.01 3.49 4.92
N LEU A 307 19.08 4.79 5.27
CA LEU A 307 18.22 5.83 4.69
C LEU A 307 18.44 5.95 3.17
N SER A 308 19.69 6.07 2.72
CA SER A 308 19.99 6.18 1.28
C SER A 308 19.48 4.96 0.48
N ARG A 309 19.64 3.74 1.03
CA ARG A 309 19.19 2.49 0.41
C ARG A 309 17.66 2.41 0.31
N ASN A 310 16.94 2.82 1.37
CA ASN A 310 15.48 2.81 1.41
C ASN A 310 14.84 4.02 0.72
N LEU A 311 15.59 5.06 0.39
CA LEU A 311 15.05 6.24 -0.28
C LEU A 311 15.57 6.39 -1.71
N LYS A 312 16.24 5.37 -2.25
CA LYS A 312 16.82 5.42 -3.61
C LYS A 312 15.78 5.50 -4.74
N TRP A 313 14.53 5.18 -4.45
CA TRP A 313 13.41 5.18 -5.40
C TRP A 313 12.59 6.48 -5.37
N LEU A 314 12.94 7.43 -4.50
CA LEU A 314 12.39 8.80 -4.42
C LEU A 314 13.28 9.81 -5.15
#